data_AF-A0A382RGN8-F1
#
_entry.id   AF-A0A382RGN8-F1
#
_cell.length_a   1.000
_cell.length_b   1.000
_cell.length_c   1.000
_cell.angle_alpha   90.00
_cell.angle_beta   90.00
_cell.angle_gamma   90.00
#
_symmetry.space_group_name_H-M   'P 1'
#
loop_
_entity.id
_entity.type
_entity.pdbx_description
1 polymer ?
#
loop_
_entity_poly.entity_id
_entity_poly.type
_entity_poly.pdbx_seq_one_letter_code
_entity_poly.pdbx_strand_id
1 'polypeptide(L)'
;MSVLEYFAFDGKPHRWTMGIRTMKEEEWFQVENDYSWHLKVRRKLLQTRHDEVFAALPGSEAACHEVMSVLAAHLPKHHPSYFQRQDQRLITLENNESWDLQNPPKHPLECAGLWVQEDLCVMQEAPKDADDSG
;
A
#
# COMPACT_ATOMS: atom_id res chain seq x y z
N MET A 1 -14.41 -3.98 -18.24
CA MET A 1 -15.19 -4.08 -17.00
C MET A 1 -14.84 -5.41 -16.35
N SER A 2 -13.82 -5.44 -15.50
CA SER A 2 -13.51 -6.66 -14.73
C SER A 2 -14.36 -6.63 -13.48
N VAL A 3 -15.39 -7.47 -13.46
CA VAL A 3 -16.14 -7.80 -12.25
C VAL A 3 -15.20 -8.65 -11.39
N LEU A 4 -14.56 -8.04 -10.40
CA LEU A 4 -14.07 -8.76 -9.24
C LEU A 4 -15.17 -8.72 -8.18
N GLU A 5 -16.23 -9.51 -8.39
CA GLU A 5 -17.17 -9.83 -7.31
C GLU A 5 -16.44 -10.78 -6.35
N TYR A 6 -15.59 -10.22 -5.49
CA TYR A 6 -15.09 -10.96 -4.33
C TYR A 6 -16.24 -11.09 -3.34
N PHE A 7 -16.93 -12.23 -3.37
CA PHE A 7 -17.94 -12.57 -2.39
C PHE A 7 -17.30 -13.48 -1.33
N ALA A 8 -17.16 -12.96 -0.10
CA ALA A 8 -16.47 -13.65 0.99
C ALA A 8 -17.18 -14.92 1.50
N PHE A 9 -18.41 -15.19 1.05
CA PHE A 9 -19.21 -16.31 1.50
C PHE A 9 -19.36 -17.38 0.40
N ASP A 10 -19.05 -18.63 0.72
CA ASP A 10 -19.21 -19.77 -0.19
C ASP A 10 -20.61 -20.43 -0.08
N GLY A 11 -21.54 -19.79 0.64
CA GLY A 11 -22.90 -20.27 0.89
C GLY A 11 -22.99 -21.45 1.88
N LYS A 12 -21.88 -21.85 2.52
CA LYS A 12 -21.84 -22.96 3.48
C LYS A 12 -21.88 -22.43 4.94
N PRO A 13 -22.21 -23.29 5.92
CA PRO A 13 -22.10 -22.92 7.33
C PRO A 13 -20.72 -22.39 7.66
N HIS A 14 -20.67 -21.38 8.53
CA HIS A 14 -19.42 -20.74 8.92
C HIS A 14 -18.41 -21.76 9.49
N ARG A 15 -17.16 -21.64 9.05
CA ARG A 15 -16.04 -22.49 9.45
C ARG A 15 -14.75 -21.68 9.42
N TRP A 16 -13.90 -21.90 10.41
CA TRP A 16 -12.55 -21.34 10.42
C TRP A 16 -11.69 -22.10 9.42
N THR A 17 -11.15 -21.38 8.45
CA THR A 17 -10.11 -21.86 7.53
C THR A 17 -9.01 -20.81 7.49
N MET A 18 -7.83 -21.16 6.96
CA MET A 18 -6.78 -20.14 6.76
C MET A 18 -7.26 -19.00 5.83
N GLY A 19 -8.24 -19.25 4.96
CA GLY A 19 -8.81 -18.22 4.08
C GLY A 19 -7.84 -17.68 3.02
N ILE A 20 -6.69 -18.33 2.80
CA ILE A 20 -5.65 -17.87 1.89
C ILE A 20 -5.86 -18.48 0.50
N ARG A 21 -5.73 -17.66 -0.54
CA ARG A 21 -5.66 -18.08 -1.95
C ARG A 21 -4.51 -17.37 -2.63
N THR A 22 -3.91 -18.02 -3.63
CA THR A 22 -2.96 -17.35 -4.51
C THR A 22 -3.67 -16.22 -5.28
N MET A 23 -3.01 -15.06 -5.36
CA MET A 23 -3.47 -13.90 -6.09
C MET A 23 -2.46 -13.60 -7.19
N LYS A 24 -2.95 -13.19 -8.37
CA LYS A 24 -2.08 -12.74 -9.45
C LYS A 24 -1.47 -11.40 -9.11
N GLU A 25 -0.27 -11.13 -9.60
CA GLU A 25 0.41 -9.86 -9.35
C GLU A 25 -0.46 -8.67 -9.79
N GLU A 26 -1.07 -8.73 -10.97
CA GLU A 26 -1.94 -7.66 -11.47
C GLU A 26 -3.21 -7.39 -10.64
N GLU A 27 -3.54 -8.28 -9.69
CA GLU A 27 -4.72 -8.17 -8.82
C GLU A 27 -4.34 -7.70 -7.40
N TRP A 28 -3.06 -7.41 -7.12
CA TRP A 28 -2.58 -7.03 -5.78
C TRP A 28 -3.26 -5.78 -5.22
N PHE A 29 -3.51 -4.79 -6.07
CA PHE A 29 -4.11 -3.51 -5.68
C PHE A 29 -5.31 -3.20 -6.56
N GLN A 30 -6.35 -2.64 -5.95
CA GLN A 30 -7.56 -2.22 -6.65
C GLN A 30 -7.61 -0.69 -6.66
N VAL A 31 -7.76 -0.14 -7.86
CA VAL A 31 -7.89 1.31 -8.06
C VAL A 31 -9.24 1.55 -8.71
N GLU A 32 -10.20 1.96 -7.89
CA GLU A 32 -11.61 2.08 -8.27
C GLU A 32 -12.06 3.55 -8.40
N ASN A 33 -13.36 3.73 -8.67
CA ASN A 33 -13.95 5.04 -8.93
C ASN A 33 -13.91 5.98 -7.71
N ASP A 34 -13.82 5.45 -6.50
CA ASP A 34 -13.75 6.19 -5.23
C ASP A 34 -12.31 6.42 -4.73
N TYR A 35 -11.30 6.05 -5.52
CA TYR A 35 -9.88 6.24 -5.23
C TYR A 35 -9.56 7.66 -4.72
N SER A 36 -10.00 8.67 -5.46
CA SER A 36 -9.85 10.09 -5.11
C SER A 36 -10.44 10.45 -3.74
N TRP A 37 -11.57 9.84 -3.39
CA TRP A 37 -12.24 10.13 -2.13
C TRP A 37 -11.50 9.46 -0.96
N HIS A 38 -11.08 8.19 -1.09
CA HIS A 38 -10.26 7.50 -0.08
C HIS A 38 -8.96 8.25 0.21
N LEU A 39 -8.22 8.68 -0.81
CA LEU A 39 -6.98 9.42 -0.59
C LEU A 39 -7.19 10.80 0.04
N LYS A 40 -8.29 11.50 -0.28
CA LYS A 40 -8.63 12.77 0.39
C LYS A 40 -8.90 12.55 1.89
N VAL A 41 -9.62 11.49 2.23
CA VAL A 41 -9.88 11.12 3.64
C VAL A 41 -8.57 10.76 4.35
N ARG A 42 -7.74 9.90 3.75
CA ARG A 42 -6.44 9.51 4.33
C ARG A 42 -5.53 10.71 4.52
N ARG A 43 -5.41 11.62 3.53
CA ARG A 43 -4.63 12.87 3.68
C ARG A 43 -5.14 13.73 4.84
N LYS A 44 -6.46 13.89 4.98
CA LYS A 44 -7.05 14.63 6.10
C LYS A 44 -6.71 13.98 7.44
N LEU A 45 -6.79 12.65 7.53
CA LEU A 45 -6.47 11.93 8.76
C LEU A 45 -4.97 12.03 9.09
N LEU A 46 -4.08 11.87 8.12
CA LEU A 46 -2.63 12.08 8.31
C LEU A 46 -2.29 13.52 8.76
N GLN A 47 -3.10 14.51 8.40
CA GLN A 47 -2.92 15.90 8.85
C GLN A 47 -3.47 16.16 10.26
N THR A 48 -4.52 15.45 10.67
CA THR A 48 -5.28 15.77 11.89
C THR A 48 -5.07 14.78 13.03
N ARG A 49 -4.69 13.55 12.71
CA ARG A 49 -4.57 12.38 13.61
C ARG A 49 -3.42 11.48 13.15
N HIS A 50 -2.26 12.07 12.85
CA HIS A 50 -1.13 11.38 12.21
C HIS A 50 -0.73 10.08 12.92
N ASP A 51 -0.51 10.15 14.24
CA ASP A 51 -0.07 9.01 15.07
C ASP A 51 -1.11 7.87 15.16
N GLU A 52 -2.38 8.14 14.80
CA GLU A 52 -3.41 7.10 14.76
C GLU A 52 -3.48 6.36 13.42
N VAL A 53 -2.89 6.93 12.37
CA VAL A 53 -2.97 6.44 10.98
C VAL A 53 -1.65 5.87 10.52
N PHE A 54 -0.54 6.42 11.02
CA PHE A 54 0.79 6.05 10.61
C PHE A 54 1.66 5.74 11.82
N ALA A 55 2.31 4.58 11.77
CA ALA A 55 3.33 4.18 12.72
C ALA A 55 4.43 3.41 11.99
N ALA A 56 5.67 3.61 12.43
CA ALA A 56 6.82 2.84 11.98
C ALA A 56 7.78 2.66 13.17
N LEU A 57 8.40 1.49 13.25
CA LEU A 57 9.40 1.20 14.28
C LEU A 57 10.80 1.61 13.77
N PRO A 58 11.68 2.13 14.62
CA PRO A 58 13.08 2.34 14.25
C PRO A 58 13.71 1.04 13.73
N GLY A 59 14.46 1.11 12.64
CA GLY A 59 15.06 -0.05 11.97
C GLY A 59 14.19 -0.68 10.87
N SER A 60 12.94 -0.23 10.69
CA SER A 60 12.06 -0.67 9.61
C SER A 60 12.22 0.11 8.30
N GLU A 61 13.14 1.08 8.25
CA GLU A 61 13.26 2.04 7.14
C GLU A 61 13.58 1.34 5.81
N ALA A 62 14.45 0.33 5.84
CA ALA A 62 14.83 -0.43 4.65
C ALA A 62 13.63 -1.20 4.06
N ALA A 63 12.89 -1.93 4.90
CA ALA A 63 11.70 -2.67 4.47
C ALA A 63 10.60 -1.72 3.96
N CYS A 64 10.42 -0.57 4.60
CA CYS A 64 9.46 0.44 4.16
C CYS A 64 9.84 1.07 2.81
N HIS A 65 11.14 1.31 2.59
CA HIS A 65 11.65 1.84 1.31
C HIS A 65 11.54 0.79 0.18
N GLU A 66 11.76 -0.48 0.49
CA GLU A 66 11.52 -1.59 -0.43
C GLU A 66 10.06 -1.62 -0.88
N VAL A 67 9.10 -1.59 0.05
CA VAL A 67 7.66 -1.55 -0.26
C VAL A 67 7.32 -0.34 -1.14
N MET A 68 7.81 0.85 -0.79
CA MET A 68 7.63 2.05 -1.61
C MET A 68 8.17 1.84 -3.04
N SER A 69 9.36 1.25 -3.17
CA SER A 69 10.00 1.00 -4.46
C SER A 69 9.23 -0.04 -5.29
N VAL A 70 8.75 -1.12 -4.67
CA VAL A 70 7.92 -2.15 -5.30
C VAL A 70 6.62 -1.54 -5.82
N LEU A 71 5.89 -0.78 -5.00
CA LEU A 71 4.66 -0.13 -5.43
C LEU A 71 4.91 0.89 -6.56
N ALA A 72 5.99 1.66 -6.46
CA ALA A 72 6.33 2.65 -7.50
C ALA A 72 6.76 2.01 -8.83
N ALA A 73 7.10 0.72 -8.87
CA ALA A 73 7.31 -0.04 -10.11
C ALA A 73 6.03 -0.76 -10.57
N HIS A 74 5.25 -1.28 -9.63
CA HIS A 74 4.05 -2.07 -9.86
C HIS A 74 2.87 -1.21 -10.38
N LEU A 75 2.56 -0.10 -9.70
CA LEU A 75 1.36 0.70 -9.99
C LEU A 75 1.33 1.27 -11.42
N PRO A 76 2.42 1.81 -11.99
CA PRO A 76 2.40 2.28 -13.39
C PRO A 76 2.23 1.15 -14.42
N LYS A 77 2.65 -0.08 -14.09
CA LYS A 77 2.54 -1.25 -14.96
C LYS A 77 1.10 -1.78 -15.00
N HIS A 78 0.40 -1.76 -13.88
CA HIS A 78 -0.94 -2.38 -13.74
C HIS A 78 -2.09 -1.36 -13.74
N HIS A 79 -1.82 -0.10 -13.37
CA HIS A 79 -2.80 0.99 -13.34
C HIS A 79 -2.28 2.25 -14.07
N PRO A 80 -1.88 2.16 -15.36
CA PRO A 80 -1.25 3.26 -16.10
C PRO A 80 -2.14 4.50 -16.28
N SER A 81 -3.46 4.36 -16.12
CA SER A 81 -4.40 5.50 -16.14
C SER A 81 -4.32 6.38 -14.89
N TYR A 82 -3.73 5.87 -13.81
CA TYR A 82 -3.61 6.57 -12.52
C TYR A 82 -2.17 6.91 -12.17
N PHE A 83 -1.20 6.16 -12.70
CA PHE A 83 0.21 6.32 -12.35
C PHE A 83 1.11 6.32 -13.57
N GLN A 84 2.15 7.14 -13.50
CA GLN A 84 3.24 7.15 -14.46
C GLN A 84 4.57 7.10 -13.72
N ARG A 85 5.52 6.31 -14.24
CA ARG A 85 6.91 6.34 -13.80
C ARG A 85 7.74 7.29 -14.67
N GLN A 86 8.53 8.16 -14.05
CA GLN A 86 9.55 8.97 -14.72
C GLN A 86 10.85 8.88 -13.92
N ASP A 87 11.80 8.08 -14.39
CA ASP A 87 13.07 7.80 -13.73
C ASP A 87 12.90 7.42 -12.24
N GLN A 88 13.31 8.31 -11.35
CA GLN A 88 13.30 8.14 -9.90
C GLN A 88 12.10 8.81 -9.25
N ARG A 89 11.04 9.01 -10.03
CA ARG A 89 9.80 9.66 -9.61
C ARG A 89 8.59 8.83 -9.97
N LEU A 90 7.65 8.75 -9.03
CA LEU A 90 6.29 8.28 -9.31
C LEU A 90 5.38 9.50 -9.50
N ILE A 91 4.54 9.48 -10.52
CA ILE A 91 3.57 10.53 -10.79
C ILE A 91 2.17 9.95 -10.61
N THR A 92 1.35 10.61 -9.79
CA THR A 92 -0.07 10.31 -9.64
C THR A 92 -0.88 11.21 -10.57
N LEU A 93 -1.51 10.63 -11.60
CA LEU A 93 -2.17 11.35 -12.68
C LEU A 93 -3.47 12.04 -12.25
N GLU A 94 -4.09 11.59 -11.15
CA GLU A 94 -5.29 12.20 -10.57
C GLU A 94 -5.10 13.69 -10.22
N ASN A 95 -3.92 14.03 -9.68
CA ASN A 95 -3.62 15.37 -9.15
C ASN A 95 -2.26 15.92 -9.62
N ASN A 96 -1.58 15.21 -10.53
CA ASN A 96 -0.24 15.51 -11.05
C ASN A 96 0.82 15.67 -9.94
N GLU A 97 0.64 15.04 -8.79
CA GLU A 97 1.70 15.01 -7.78
C GLU A 97 2.85 14.13 -8.26
N SER A 98 4.06 14.57 -7.91
CA SER A 98 5.28 13.90 -8.31
C SER A 98 6.11 13.60 -7.07
N TRP A 99 6.38 12.32 -6.86
CA TRP A 99 6.98 11.78 -5.65
C TRP A 99 8.42 11.37 -5.94
N ASP A 100 9.37 12.00 -5.26
CA ASP A 100 10.78 11.61 -5.32
C ASP A 100 11.00 10.32 -4.52
N LEU A 101 11.56 9.30 -5.16
CA LEU A 101 11.76 7.98 -4.54
C LEU A 101 13.11 7.86 -3.84
N GLN A 102 14.06 8.74 -4.14
CA GLN A 102 15.34 8.83 -3.43
C GLN A 102 15.21 9.69 -2.18
N ASN A 103 14.51 10.81 -2.28
CA ASN A 103 14.33 11.78 -1.20
C ASN A 103 12.83 12.07 -0.97
N PRO A 104 12.07 11.08 -0.48
CA PRO A 104 10.64 11.26 -0.29
C PRO A 104 10.35 12.37 0.74
N PRO A 105 9.27 13.15 0.55
CA PRO A 105 8.94 14.27 1.44
C PRO A 105 8.46 13.84 2.84
N LYS A 106 8.12 12.56 2.98
CA LYS A 106 7.60 11.91 4.19
C LYS A 106 8.23 10.52 4.30
N HIS A 107 7.91 9.79 5.37
CA HIS A 107 8.36 8.41 5.53
C HIS A 107 7.95 7.56 4.30
N PRO A 108 8.82 6.67 3.76
CA PRO A 108 8.53 5.92 2.55
C PRO A 108 7.19 5.17 2.56
N LEU A 109 6.86 4.54 3.68
CA LEU A 109 5.58 3.85 3.86
C LEU A 109 4.37 4.80 3.91
N GLU A 110 4.54 6.01 4.45
CA GLU A 110 3.47 7.04 4.44
C GLU A 110 3.23 7.53 3.01
N CYS A 111 4.29 7.75 2.22
CA CYS A 111 4.19 8.07 0.80
C CYS A 111 3.47 6.95 0.04
N ALA A 112 3.88 5.70 0.24
CA ALA A 112 3.26 4.53 -0.40
C ALA A 112 1.77 4.39 -0.04
N GLY A 113 1.41 4.64 1.21
CA GLY A 113 0.03 4.69 1.67
C GLY A 113 -0.79 5.82 1.03
N LEU A 114 -0.18 6.80 0.37
CA LEU A 114 -0.90 7.83 -0.38
C LEU A 114 -1.11 7.47 -1.86
N TRP A 115 -0.75 6.25 -2.28
CA TRP A 115 -0.89 5.80 -3.66
C TRP A 115 -1.91 4.67 -3.85
N VAL A 116 -2.35 4.00 -2.79
CA VAL A 116 -3.24 2.83 -2.85
C VAL A 116 -4.46 3.04 -1.94
N GLN A 117 -5.58 2.35 -2.19
CA GLN A 117 -6.78 2.49 -1.34
C GLN A 117 -6.66 1.63 -0.08
N GLU A 118 -5.99 0.50 -0.20
CA GLU A 118 -5.73 -0.46 0.86
C GLU A 118 -4.84 0.13 1.96
N ASP A 119 -4.89 -0.47 3.15
CA ASP A 119 -3.95 -0.18 4.23
C ASP A 119 -2.70 -1.05 4.08
N LEU A 120 -1.53 -0.47 4.39
CA LEU A 120 -0.24 -1.15 4.28
C LEU A 120 0.30 -1.48 5.67
N CYS A 121 0.62 -2.74 5.89
CA CYS A 121 1.33 -3.22 7.07
C CYS A 121 2.61 -3.91 6.64
N VAL A 122 3.76 -3.44 7.13
CA VAL A 122 5.07 -4.04 6.82
C VAL A 122 5.52 -4.84 8.03
N MET A 123 5.73 -6.13 7.81
CA MET A 123 6.29 -7.04 8.80
C MET A 123 7.68 -7.45 8.35
N GLN A 124 8.66 -7.32 9.24
CA GLN A 124 10.02 -7.76 9.01
C GLN A 124 10.31 -8.93 9.95
N GLU A 125 10.94 -9.98 9.43
CA GLU A 125 11.39 -11.11 10.25
C GLU A 125 12.38 -10.61 11.31
N ALA A 126 12.19 -11.06 12.55
CA ALA A 126 13.14 -10.76 13.61
C ALA A 126 14.51 -11.36 13.28
N PRO A 127 15.63 -10.70 13.65
CA PRO A 127 16.93 -11.34 13.59
C PRO A 127 16.90 -12.67 14.33
N LYS A 128 17.55 -13.71 13.78
CA LYS A 128 17.55 -15.07 14.35
C LYS A 128 18.08 -15.16 15.79
N ASP A 129 18.79 -14.13 16.24
CA ASP A 129 19.40 -14.03 17.57
C ASP A 129 18.69 -12.99 18.47
N ALA A 130 17.52 -12.48 18.06
CA ALA A 130 16.70 -11.65 18.93
C ALA A 130 16.14 -12.53 20.04
N ASP A 131 16.58 -12.29 21.27
CA ASP A 131 16.10 -12.98 22.46
C ASP A 131 14.57 -12.85 22.51
N ASP A 132 13.88 -13.99 22.37
CA ASP A 132 12.42 -14.10 22.42
C ASP A 132 11.98 -13.90 23.88
N SER A 133 12.11 -12.67 24.34
CA SER A 133 11.69 -12.21 25.65
C SER A 133 10.24 -11.78 25.56
N GLY A 134 9.38 -12.79 25.33
CA GLY A 134 7.93 -12.70 25.48
C GLY A 134 7.49 -12.49 26.92
#